data_AF-W7LUQ9-F1
#
_entry.id   AF-W7LUQ9-F1
#
_cell.length_a   1.000
_cell.length_b   1.000
_cell.length_c   1.000
_cell.angle_alpha   90.00
_cell.angle_beta   90.00
_cell.angle_gamma   90.00
#
_symmetry.space_group_name_H-M   'P 1'
#
loop_
_entity.id
_entity.type
_entity.pdbx_description
1 polymer ?
#
loop_
_entity_poly.entity_id
_entity_poly.type
_entity_poly.pdbx_seq_one_letter_code
_entity_poly.pdbx_strand_id
1 'polypeptide(L)'
;MLHRPKAQSVRHRGSVSSRYTALQRAETATTSNSRLRSNSNLDTEDEEMAIAHPVEPRARIPMLPPVLNKSIDTHPVCWLDFTENAIMTSCKSGKLHQTKL
;
A
#
# COMPACT_ATOMS: atom_id res chain seq x y z
N MET A 1 -22.82 -19.14 36.15
CA MET A 1 -21.94 -17.95 36.23
C MET A 1 -21.48 -17.62 34.83
N LEU A 2 -22.04 -16.57 34.20
CA LEU A 2 -21.84 -16.29 32.78
C LEU A 2 -20.68 -15.30 32.59
N HIS A 3 -19.62 -15.75 31.92
CA HIS A 3 -18.37 -15.02 31.74
C HIS A 3 -18.54 -13.84 30.76
N ARG A 4 -18.22 -12.63 31.20
CA ARG A 4 -18.19 -11.40 30.39
C ARG A 4 -16.96 -11.42 29.47
N PRO A 5 -17.08 -11.18 28.15
CA PRO A 5 -15.89 -11.00 27.32
C PRO A 5 -15.15 -9.73 27.75
N LYS A 6 -13.86 -9.85 28.09
CA LYS A 6 -12.99 -8.68 28.29
C LYS A 6 -12.70 -8.07 26.93
N ALA A 7 -13.24 -6.89 26.67
CA ALA A 7 -12.79 -6.05 25.58
C ALA A 7 -11.40 -5.49 25.93
N GLN A 8 -10.37 -5.89 25.20
CA GLN A 8 -9.19 -5.06 24.93
C GLN A 8 -8.30 -5.75 23.89
N SER A 9 -8.44 -5.33 22.64
CA SER A 9 -7.27 -5.20 21.78
C SER A 9 -7.45 -3.92 21.00
N VAL A 10 -6.80 -2.87 21.51
CA VAL A 10 -6.56 -1.63 20.79
C VAL A 10 -5.79 -2.05 19.55
N ARG A 11 -6.45 -2.03 18.38
CA ARG A 11 -5.76 -2.25 17.11
C ARG A 11 -4.70 -1.15 16.99
N HIS A 12 -3.46 -1.47 17.32
CA HIS A 12 -2.31 -0.63 17.02
C HIS A 12 -2.20 -0.61 15.49
N ARG A 13 -2.79 0.40 14.87
CA ARG A 13 -2.60 0.71 13.45
C ARG A 13 -1.21 1.35 13.32
N GLY A 14 -0.17 0.54 13.52
CA GLY A 14 1.21 0.94 13.34
C GLY A 14 1.52 1.06 11.85
N SER A 15 1.77 2.27 11.38
CA SER A 15 2.41 2.47 10.08
C SER A 15 3.87 2.04 10.17
N VAL A 16 4.29 1.16 9.28
CA VAL A 16 5.72 0.84 9.03
C VAL A 16 6.38 1.99 8.27
N SER A 17 6.55 3.12 8.94
CA SER A 17 7.46 4.18 8.48
C SER A 17 7.98 4.94 9.69
N SER A 18 8.92 4.33 10.40
CA SER A 18 9.66 4.98 11.48
C SER A 18 11.16 4.89 11.21
N ARG A 19 11.63 5.90 10.50
CA ARG A 19 12.90 6.63 10.66
C ARG A 19 14.13 5.79 11.04
N TYR A 20 14.96 5.59 10.03
CA TYR A 20 16.41 5.43 10.08
C TYR A 20 17.03 6.32 11.17
N THR A 21 17.72 5.74 12.15
CA THR A 21 18.98 6.24 12.75
C THR A 21 19.49 5.24 13.79
N ALA A 22 20.54 4.49 13.44
CA ALA A 22 21.44 3.89 14.40
C ALA A 22 22.86 3.93 13.82
N LEU A 23 23.54 5.06 14.06
CA LEU A 23 24.98 5.19 13.90
C LEU A 23 25.66 4.49 15.09
N GLN A 24 26.35 3.37 14.84
CA GLN A 24 27.47 2.80 15.61
C GLN A 24 27.76 1.43 14.97
N ARG A 25 28.95 1.12 14.44
CA ARG A 25 30.26 1.13 15.09
C ARG A 25 31.34 0.98 13.99
N ALA A 26 32.41 1.75 14.09
CA ALA A 26 33.56 1.67 13.20
C ALA A 26 34.62 0.73 13.79
N GLU A 27 35.05 -0.33 13.08
CA GLU A 27 36.34 -1.02 13.30
C GLU A 27 36.91 -1.58 11.96
N THR A 28 37.96 -0.90 11.49
CA THR A 28 39.22 -1.36 10.85
C THR A 28 39.29 -2.39 9.68
N ALA A 29 39.82 -1.87 8.57
CA ALA A 29 41.07 -2.28 7.89
C ALA A 29 41.16 -3.54 7.00
N THR A 30 41.58 -3.26 5.76
CA THR A 30 42.47 -4.05 4.88
C THR A 30 41.98 -5.38 4.29
N THR A 31 41.61 -5.37 3.01
CA THR A 31 42.39 -6.03 1.93
C THR A 31 41.91 -5.56 0.56
N SER A 32 42.87 -5.10 -0.23
CA SER A 32 42.80 -4.65 -1.61
C SER A 32 42.48 -5.77 -2.59
N ASN A 33 41.60 -5.45 -3.55
CA ASN A 33 41.57 -5.88 -4.95
C ASN A 33 41.60 -7.38 -5.33
N SER A 34 40.77 -7.68 -6.34
CA SER A 34 40.80 -8.87 -7.21
C SER A 34 39.98 -10.07 -6.74
N ARG A 35 38.71 -10.07 -7.14
CA ARG A 35 38.13 -11.05 -8.07
C ARG A 35 36.65 -10.75 -8.21
N LEU A 36 36.33 -9.98 -9.25
CA LEU A 36 34.99 -9.97 -9.84
C LEU A 36 34.72 -11.39 -10.33
N ARG A 37 34.04 -12.21 -9.54
CA ARG A 37 33.43 -13.46 -9.99
C ARG A 37 31.93 -13.24 -9.99
N SER A 38 31.31 -13.43 -11.14
CA SER A 38 29.87 -13.29 -11.33
C SER A 38 29.17 -14.33 -10.46
N ASN A 39 28.40 -13.88 -9.47
CA ASN A 39 27.65 -14.74 -8.57
C ASN A 39 26.33 -15.12 -9.24
N SER A 40 26.35 -16.04 -10.19
CA SER A 40 25.14 -16.50 -10.88
C SER A 40 24.54 -17.78 -10.29
N ASN A 41 24.85 -18.15 -9.05
CA ASN A 41 24.20 -19.30 -8.41
C ASN A 41 24.33 -19.32 -6.88
N LEU A 42 24.18 -18.16 -6.24
CA LEU A 42 23.98 -18.12 -4.80
C LEU A 42 22.46 -18.05 -4.59
N ASP A 43 21.82 -19.21 -4.47
CA ASP A 43 20.55 -19.30 -3.73
C ASP A 43 20.93 -18.95 -2.29
N THR A 44 20.97 -17.66 -2.00
CA THR A 44 20.98 -17.17 -0.64
C THR A 44 19.70 -17.68 0.00
N GLU A 45 19.86 -18.29 1.17
CA GLU A 45 18.77 -18.47 2.12
C GLU A 45 18.29 -17.06 2.49
N ASP A 46 17.51 -16.46 1.60
CA ASP A 46 17.05 -15.08 1.71
C ASP A 46 16.02 -15.06 2.84
N GLU A 47 16.46 -14.61 4.03
CA GLU A 47 15.58 -13.84 4.90
C GLU A 47 14.81 -12.88 3.99
N GLU A 48 13.52 -13.14 3.76
CA GLU A 48 12.65 -12.48 2.78
C GLU A 48 12.90 -10.97 2.71
N MET A 49 13.90 -10.56 1.92
CA MET A 49 14.29 -9.17 1.81
C MET A 49 13.30 -8.58 0.83
N ALA A 50 12.17 -8.11 1.38
CA ALA A 50 11.06 -7.57 0.62
C ALA A 50 11.61 -6.61 -0.45
N ILE A 51 11.42 -6.98 -1.72
CA ILE A 51 11.88 -6.21 -2.86
C ILE A 51 11.16 -4.85 -2.81
N ALA A 52 11.89 -3.82 -2.38
CA ALA A 52 11.36 -2.47 -2.28
C ALA A 52 11.57 -1.75 -3.62
N HIS A 53 10.51 -1.64 -4.41
CA HIS A 53 10.54 -0.84 -5.64
C HIS A 53 10.49 0.67 -5.30
N PRO A 54 11.36 1.50 -5.91
CA PRO A 54 11.29 2.94 -5.75
C PRO A 54 9.96 3.46 -6.33
N VAL A 55 9.24 4.28 -5.56
CA VAL A 55 7.99 4.92 -5.99
C VAL A 55 8.32 6.29 -6.59
N GLU A 56 7.88 6.54 -7.83
CA GLU A 56 8.02 7.85 -8.45
C GLU A 56 7.28 8.94 -7.65
N PRO A 57 7.86 10.15 -7.46
CA PRO A 57 7.21 11.23 -6.74
C PRO A 57 5.91 11.68 -7.41
N ARG A 58 4.87 11.94 -6.62
CA ARG A 58 3.56 12.44 -7.11
C ARG A 58 3.68 13.71 -7.98
N ALA A 59 4.67 14.55 -7.71
CA ALA A 59 4.88 15.80 -8.45
C ALA A 59 5.21 15.60 -9.94
N ARG A 60 5.67 14.39 -10.32
CA ARG A 60 6.04 14.04 -11.70
C ARG A 60 4.90 13.38 -12.48
N ILE A 61 3.79 13.02 -11.81
CA ILE A 61 2.64 12.35 -12.42
C ILE A 61 1.65 13.41 -12.95
N PRO A 62 1.19 13.31 -14.20
CA PRO A 62 0.24 14.26 -14.75
C PRO A 62 -1.11 14.22 -14.02
N MET A 63 -1.66 15.39 -13.72
CA MET A 63 -3.00 15.53 -13.12
C MET A 63 -4.05 15.51 -14.23
N LEU A 64 -4.78 14.39 -14.34
CA LEU A 64 -5.82 14.24 -15.34
C LEU A 64 -7.14 14.91 -14.87
N PRO A 65 -7.80 15.72 -15.70
CA PRO A 65 -9.14 16.21 -15.40
C PRO A 65 -10.14 15.05 -15.41
N PRO A 66 -11.22 15.10 -14.59
CA PRO A 66 -12.24 14.08 -14.60
C PRO A 66 -13.02 14.11 -15.92
N VAL A 67 -13.27 12.93 -16.51
CA VAL A 67 -14.11 12.79 -17.70
C VAL A 67 -15.59 13.04 -17.37
N LEU A 68 -16.03 12.62 -16.18
CA LEU A 68 -17.39 12.82 -15.67
C LEU A 68 -17.34 13.21 -14.19
N ASN A 69 -18.07 14.25 -13.81
CA ASN A 69 -18.23 14.67 -12.42
C ASN A 69 -19.72 14.94 -12.13
N LYS A 70 -20.35 14.03 -11.38
CA LYS A 70 -21.78 14.09 -11.05
C LYS A 70 -21.99 13.74 -9.59
N SER A 71 -22.79 14.53 -8.88
CA SER A 71 -23.28 14.16 -7.55
C SER A 71 -24.38 13.10 -7.69
N ILE A 72 -24.19 11.95 -7.05
CA ILE A 72 -25.09 10.79 -7.16
C ILE A 72 -25.77 10.40 -5.83
N ASP A 73 -25.21 10.80 -4.69
CA ASP A 73 -25.84 10.65 -3.38
C ASP A 73 -25.29 11.69 -2.41
N THR A 74 -26.03 11.92 -1.33
CA THR A 74 -25.61 12.65 -0.13
C THR A 74 -24.67 11.85 0.77
N HIS A 75 -24.78 10.52 0.77
CA HIS A 75 -23.92 9.61 1.53
C HIS A 75 -22.69 9.23 0.69
N PRO A 76 -21.53 8.97 1.33
CA PRO A 76 -20.33 8.57 0.60
C PRO A 76 -20.55 7.24 -0.12
N VAL A 77 -20.11 7.20 -1.39
CA VAL A 77 -20.07 5.99 -2.22
C VAL A 77 -19.09 5.01 -1.60
N CYS A 78 -19.47 3.73 -1.57
CA CYS A 78 -18.64 2.65 -1.01
C CYS A 78 -18.41 1.49 -1.98
N TRP A 79 -19.06 1.49 -3.15
CA TRP A 79 -18.87 0.49 -4.18
C TRP A 79 -19.23 1.05 -5.56
N LEU A 80 -18.56 0.57 -6.60
CA LEU A 80 -18.75 0.97 -7.99
C LEU A 80 -18.45 -0.21 -8.91
N ASP A 81 -19.27 -0.39 -9.94
CA ASP A 81 -19.12 -1.43 -10.96
C ASP A 81 -19.60 -0.95 -12.34
N PHE A 82 -19.10 -1.60 -13.38
CA PHE A 82 -19.39 -1.27 -14.76
C PHE A 82 -20.10 -2.44 -15.43
N THR A 83 -21.24 -2.12 -16.05
CA THR A 83 -21.94 -3.02 -16.98
C THR A 83 -21.85 -2.44 -18.38
N GLU A 84 -22.23 -3.22 -19.39
CA GLU A 84 -22.24 -2.79 -20.80
C GLU A 84 -22.93 -1.44 -21.01
N ASN A 85 -24.02 -1.18 -20.27
CA ASN A 85 -24.93 -0.07 -20.53
C ASN A 85 -25.09 0.91 -19.36
N ALA A 86 -24.40 0.66 -18.24
CA ALA A 86 -24.55 1.49 -17.05
C ALA A 86 -23.37 1.37 -16.07
N ILE A 87 -23.20 2.43 -15.28
CA ILE A 87 -22.36 2.44 -14.08
C ILE A 87 -23.28 2.20 -12.89
N MET A 88 -22.97 1.18 -12.09
CA MET A 88 -23.67 0.86 -10.85
C MET A 88 -22.87 1.39 -9.67
N THR A 89 -23.53 1.99 -8.68
CA THR A 89 -22.87 2.52 -7.48
C THR A 89 -23.71 2.24 -6.25
N SER A 90 -23.07 2.05 -5.10
CA SER A 90 -23.78 1.98 -3.81
C SER A 90 -23.17 2.95 -2.80
N CYS A 91 -24.02 3.45 -1.89
CA CYS A 91 -23.60 4.34 -0.82
C CYS A 91 -23.68 3.64 0.54
N LYS A 92 -23.03 4.23 1.56
CA LYS A 92 -23.00 3.64 2.92
C LYS A 92 -24.36 3.46 3.59
N SER A 93 -25.42 4.12 3.10
CA SER A 93 -26.79 3.88 3.58
C SER A 93 -27.45 2.65 2.94
N GLY A 94 -26.76 1.93 2.06
CA GLY A 94 -27.27 0.74 1.36
C GLY A 94 -28.11 1.02 0.12
N LYS A 95 -28.19 2.27 -0.36
CA LYS A 95 -28.89 2.60 -1.61
C LYS A 95 -28.03 2.23 -2.81
N LEU A 96 -28.67 1.69 -3.85
CA LEU A 96 -28.05 1.36 -5.14
C LEU A 96 -28.53 2.36 -6.20
N HIS A 97 -27.61 2.91 -6.98
CA HIS A 97 -27.88 3.85 -8.06
C HIS A 97 -27.34 3.32 -9.38
N GLN A 98 -28.08 3.53 -10.47
CA GLN A 98 -27.70 3.18 -11.83
C GLN A 98 -27.59 4.46 -12.67
N THR A 99 -26.42 4.71 -13.23
CA THR A 99 -26.20 5.79 -14.20
C THR A 99 -26.07 5.18 -15.59
N LYS A 100 -27.03 5.49 -16.47
CA LYS A 100 -27.01 5.03 -17.87
C LYS A 100 -25.85 5.67 -18.63
N LEU A 101 -25.15 4.86 -19.43
CA LEU A 101 -24.09 5.28 -20.36
C LEU A 101 -24.67 5.79 -21.68
#